data_AF-A0A7C0YS83-F1
#
_entry.id   AF-A0A7C0YS83-F1
#
_cell.length_a   1.000
_cell.length_b   1.000
_cell.length_c   1.000
_cell.angle_alpha   90.00
_cell.angle_beta   90.00
_cell.angle_gamma   90.00
#
_symmetry.space_group_name_H-M   'P 1'
#
loop_
_entity.id
_entity.type
_entity.pdbx_description
1 polymer ?
#
loop_
_entity_poly.entity_id
_entity_poly.type
_entity_poly.pdbx_seq_one_letter_code
_entity_poly.pdbx_strand_id
1 'polypeptide(L)'
;MDWKRGAYPEFKIEDAVAVLFLLKTPKGRKQISEELNLGEGTVRTLLKKLSSVRLVESQQKGHSLSEKGIEVVREMSKLFSEPLEVSPLEDFVTYALVVKNPPEFKSIELRDEAIRFFARGAMILIVQENEIVFPEDRRALKETLPELSEDLKKLPVE
;
A
#
# COMPACT_ATOMS: atom_id res chain seq x y z
N MET A 1 27.80 23.59 23.78
CA MET A 1 27.79 22.25 23.14
C MET A 1 26.46 22.12 22.44
N ASP A 2 26.46 22.31 21.12
CA ASP A 2 25.25 22.13 20.30
C ASP A 2 25.03 20.64 20.07
N TRP A 3 24.18 20.05 20.91
CA TRP A 3 23.61 18.73 20.65
C TRP A 3 22.68 18.86 19.44
N LYS A 4 23.19 18.58 18.23
CA LYS A 4 22.33 18.38 17.07
C LYS A 4 21.46 17.16 17.35
N ARG A 5 20.22 17.39 17.80
CA ARG A 5 19.17 16.35 17.83
C ARG A 5 19.15 15.74 16.43
N GLY A 6 19.39 14.43 16.33
CA GLY A 6 19.23 13.71 15.08
C GLY A 6 17.84 13.99 14.50
N ALA A 7 17.72 13.96 13.17
CA ALA A 7 16.46 14.21 12.48
C ALA A 7 15.30 13.51 13.19
N TYR A 8 14.20 14.23 13.43
CA TYR A 8 13.03 13.60 14.03
C TYR A 8 12.62 12.44 13.13
N PRO A 9 12.28 11.27 13.68
CA PRO A 9 11.81 10.16 12.88
C PRO A 9 10.52 10.59 12.18
N GLU A 10 10.60 10.82 10.88
CA GLU A 10 9.47 11.20 10.04
C GLU A 10 8.89 9.93 9.44
N PHE A 11 7.66 9.62 9.82
CA PHE A 11 6.81 8.67 9.11
C PHE A 11 5.55 9.40 8.68
N LYS A 12 4.97 8.96 7.58
CA LYS A 12 3.70 9.47 7.06
C LYS A 12 2.58 8.47 7.32
N ILE A 13 1.36 8.82 6.91
CA ILE A 13 0.19 7.94 7.10
C ILE A 13 0.32 6.67 6.26
N GLU A 14 0.94 6.77 5.09
CA GLU A 14 1.21 5.66 4.17
C GLU A 14 2.11 4.62 4.85
N ASP A 15 3.12 5.04 5.61
CA ASP A 15 3.98 4.14 6.38
C ASP A 15 3.20 3.41 7.48
N ALA A 16 2.28 4.11 8.14
CA ALA A 16 1.43 3.51 9.16
C ALA A 16 0.49 2.47 8.56
N VAL A 17 -0.14 2.78 7.42
CA VAL A 17 -0.99 1.83 6.68
C VAL A 17 -0.17 0.62 6.25
N ALA A 18 1.00 0.82 5.63
CA ALA A 18 1.88 -0.26 5.20
C ALA A 18 2.31 -1.17 6.36
N VAL A 19 2.69 -0.59 7.51
CA VAL A 19 3.03 -1.38 8.71
C VAL A 19 1.83 -2.19 9.22
N LEU A 20 0.61 -1.65 9.21
CA LEU A 20 -0.57 -2.40 9.64
C LEU A 20 -0.83 -3.62 8.74
N PHE A 21 -0.68 -3.47 7.42
CA PHE A 21 -0.80 -4.59 6.48
C PHE A 21 0.33 -5.62 6.66
N LEU A 22 1.58 -5.19 6.83
CA LEU A 22 2.71 -6.09 7.09
C LEU A 22 2.53 -6.91 8.38
N LEU A 23 1.93 -6.30 9.41
CA LEU A 23 1.73 -6.93 10.73
C LEU A 23 0.54 -7.89 10.82
N LYS A 24 -0.12 -8.20 9.70
CA LYS A 24 -1.01 -9.37 9.59
C LYS A 24 -0.29 -10.67 9.96
N THR A 25 1.03 -10.69 9.79
CA THR A 25 1.92 -11.71 10.33
C THR A 25 2.91 -11.05 11.30
N PRO A 26 3.28 -11.69 12.43
CA PRO A 26 4.23 -11.09 13.35
C PRO A 26 5.59 -10.82 12.69
N LYS A 27 6.12 -9.59 12.84
CA LYS A 27 7.41 -9.19 12.25
C LYS A 27 8.28 -8.42 13.23
N GLY A 28 9.59 -8.62 13.12
CA GLY A 28 10.60 -7.84 13.84
C GLY A 28 10.82 -6.46 13.22
N ARG A 29 11.35 -5.52 14.02
CA ARG A 29 11.64 -4.13 13.57
C ARG A 29 12.58 -4.08 12.35
N LYS A 30 13.59 -4.95 12.32
CA LYS A 30 14.54 -5.03 11.20
C LYS A 30 13.85 -5.47 9.90
N GLN A 31 12.97 -6.47 9.97
CA GLN A 31 12.20 -6.93 8.81
C GLN A 31 11.30 -5.81 8.28
N ILE A 32 10.60 -5.09 9.16
CA ILE A 32 9.76 -3.94 8.77
C ILE A 32 10.61 -2.83 8.12
N SER A 33 11.79 -2.56 8.66
CA SER A 33 12.73 -1.57 8.13
C SER A 33 13.20 -1.94 6.71
N GLU A 34 13.56 -3.20 6.49
CA GLU A 34 14.00 -3.72 5.19
C GLU A 34 12.86 -3.75 4.16
N GLU A 35 11.69 -4.26 4.53
CA GLU A 35 10.54 -4.41 3.62
C GLU A 35 9.93 -3.06 3.21
N LEU A 36 9.94 -2.05 4.09
CA LEU A 36 9.41 -0.71 3.79
C LEU A 36 10.49 0.31 3.43
N ASN A 37 11.77 -0.09 3.39
CA ASN A 37 12.91 0.80 3.21
C ASN A 37 12.88 2.02 4.16
N LEU A 38 12.46 1.80 5.41
CA LEU A 38 12.35 2.82 6.44
C LEU A 38 13.55 2.75 7.38
N GLY A 39 14.06 3.89 7.83
CA GLY A 39 15.12 3.92 8.84
C GLY A 39 14.68 3.27 10.17
N GLU A 40 15.58 2.57 10.85
CA GLU A 40 15.27 1.86 12.11
C GLU A 40 14.67 2.77 13.20
N GLY A 41 15.13 4.03 13.27
CA GLY A 41 14.59 5.05 14.17
C GLY A 41 13.14 5.43 13.84
N THR A 42 12.81 5.49 12.54
CA THR A 42 11.45 5.71 12.02
C THR A 42 10.55 4.56 12.39
N VAL A 43 10.96 3.31 12.12
CA VAL A 43 10.20 2.11 12.48
C VAL A 43 9.94 2.04 14.00
N ARG A 44 10.96 2.30 14.82
CA ARG A 44 10.81 2.33 16.29
C ARG A 44 9.76 3.35 16.73
N THR A 45 9.78 4.54 16.13
CA THR A 45 8.88 5.63 16.51
C THR A 45 7.46 5.38 16.03
N LEU A 46 7.31 4.89 14.80
CA LEU A 46 6.03 4.47 14.24
C LEU A 46 5.37 3.38 15.07
N LEU A 47 6.09 2.30 15.40
CA LEU A 47 5.56 1.22 16.23
C LEU A 47 5.18 1.69 17.64
N LYS A 48 5.96 2.60 18.24
CA LYS A 48 5.61 3.21 19.52
C LYS A 48 4.31 4.02 19.42
N LYS A 49 4.12 4.77 18.34
CA LYS A 49 2.89 5.53 18.10
C LYS A 49 1.69 4.62 17.87
N LEU A 50 1.81 3.60 17.03
CA LEU A 50 0.76 2.61 16.78
C LEU A 50 0.37 1.86 18.05
N SER A 51 1.35 1.52 18.88
CA SER A 51 1.10 0.90 20.18
C SER A 51 0.40 1.84 21.16
N SER A 52 0.73 3.13 21.19
CA SER A 52 0.06 4.09 22.07
C SER A 52 -1.41 4.33 21.72
N VAL A 53 -1.82 4.07 20.47
CA VAL A 53 -3.22 4.08 20.03
C VAL A 53 -3.88 2.69 20.01
N ARG A 54 -3.18 1.68 20.56
CA ARG A 54 -3.59 0.28 20.71
C ARG A 54 -3.84 -0.44 19.39
N LEU A 55 -3.08 -0.15 18.34
CA LEU A 55 -3.18 -0.87 17.06
C LEU A 55 -2.15 -2.00 16.93
N VAL A 56 -1.01 -1.89 17.65
CA VAL A 56 0.10 -2.83 17.59
C VAL A 56 0.59 -3.18 18.99
N GLU A 57 0.95 -4.45 19.18
CA GLU A 57 1.50 -5.01 20.40
C GLU A 57 2.90 -5.60 20.16
N SER A 58 3.70 -5.68 21.22
CA SER A 58 5.01 -6.34 21.19
C SER A 58 4.89 -7.73 21.80
N GLN A 59 5.39 -8.73 21.10
CA GLN A 59 5.46 -10.13 21.52
C GLN A 59 6.90 -10.64 21.45
N GLN A 60 7.14 -11.85 21.96
CA GLN A 60 8.48 -12.47 21.92
C GLN A 60 9.02 -12.64 20.49
N LYS A 61 8.12 -12.80 19.50
CA LYS A 61 8.47 -12.97 18.07
C LYS A 61 8.52 -11.67 17.28
N GLY A 62 8.37 -10.50 17.91
CA GLY A 62 8.36 -9.20 17.23
C GLY A 62 7.11 -8.39 17.57
N HIS A 63 6.54 -7.74 16.56
CA HIS A 63 5.30 -6.97 16.69
C HIS A 63 4.16 -7.66 15.98
N SER A 64 2.94 -7.48 16.47
CA SER A 64 1.71 -7.98 15.84
C SER A 64 0.60 -6.95 15.97
N LEU A 65 -0.46 -7.06 15.15
CA LEU A 65 -1.69 -6.32 15.38
C LEU A 65 -2.30 -6.70 16.74
N SER A 66 -2.89 -5.73 17.42
CA SER A 66 -3.82 -5.97 18.53
C SER A 66 -5.20 -6.36 17.98
N GLU A 67 -6.17 -6.69 18.86
CA GLU A 67 -7.57 -6.89 18.46
C GLU A 67 -8.13 -5.68 17.69
N LYS A 68 -7.89 -4.47 18.20
CA LYS A 68 -8.28 -3.22 17.54
C LYS A 68 -7.53 -3.02 16.21
N GLY A 69 -6.25 -3.39 16.13
CA GLY A 69 -5.48 -3.34 14.89
C GLY A 69 -6.05 -4.27 13.81
N ILE A 70 -6.45 -5.49 14.21
CA ILE A 70 -7.11 -6.46 13.33
C ILE A 70 -8.43 -5.90 12.80
N GLU A 71 -9.22 -5.25 13.65
CA GLU A 71 -10.48 -4.61 13.24
C GLU A 71 -10.23 -3.49 12.22
N VAL A 72 -9.26 -2.61 12.47
CA VAL A 72 -8.91 -1.53 11.53
C VAL A 72 -8.47 -2.09 10.17
N VAL A 73 -7.60 -3.11 10.17
CA VAL A 73 -7.17 -3.77 8.93
C VAL A 73 -8.34 -4.44 8.22
N ARG A 74 -9.26 -5.07 8.96
CA ARG A 74 -10.49 -5.65 8.39
C ARG A 74 -11.36 -4.60 7.71
N GLU A 75 -11.54 -3.43 8.33
CA GLU A 75 -12.30 -2.34 7.71
C GLU A 75 -11.61 -1.79 6.46
N MET A 76 -10.27 -1.65 6.48
CA MET A 76 -9.51 -1.25 5.28
C MET A 76 -9.64 -2.27 4.15
N SER A 77 -9.62 -3.58 4.45
CA SER A 77 -9.81 -4.64 3.45
C SER A 77 -11.22 -4.69 2.84
N LYS A 78 -12.21 -3.98 3.41
CA LYS A 78 -13.51 -3.78 2.75
C LYS A 78 -13.46 -2.71 1.66
N LEU A 79 -12.50 -1.79 1.73
CA LEU A 79 -12.33 -0.68 0.80
C LEU A 79 -11.27 -0.96 -0.26
N PHE A 80 -10.27 -1.78 0.08
CA PHE A 80 -9.14 -2.08 -0.79
C PHE A 80 -8.86 -3.58 -0.84
N SER A 81 -8.41 -4.09 -1.99
CA SER A 81 -7.75 -5.40 -2.03
C SER A 81 -6.35 -5.32 -1.42
N GLU A 82 -5.76 -6.47 -1.12
CA GLU A 82 -4.30 -6.52 -0.93
C GLU A 82 -3.59 -6.10 -2.22
N PRO A 83 -2.41 -5.47 -2.11
CA PRO A 83 -1.52 -5.30 -3.25
C PRO A 83 -1.09 -6.67 -3.80
N LEU A 84 -1.19 -6.82 -5.11
CA LEU A 84 -0.68 -7.96 -5.86
C LEU A 84 0.49 -7.48 -6.71
N GLU A 85 1.62 -8.18 -6.63
CA GLU A 85 2.69 -8.01 -7.60
C GLU A 85 2.25 -8.60 -8.94
N VAL A 86 2.32 -7.79 -9.99
CA VAL A 86 1.90 -8.15 -11.35
C VAL A 86 3.10 -8.13 -12.28
N SER A 87 2.89 -8.58 -13.52
CA SER A 87 3.90 -8.55 -14.57
C SER A 87 4.57 -7.17 -14.66
N PRO A 88 5.91 -7.11 -14.68
CA PRO A 88 6.63 -5.85 -14.75
C PRO A 88 6.21 -5.02 -15.97
N LEU A 89 6.03 -3.72 -15.76
CA LEU A 89 5.84 -2.76 -16.84
C LEU A 89 7.13 -1.98 -17.04
N GLU A 90 7.64 -1.97 -18.28
CA GLU A 90 8.90 -1.29 -18.63
C GLU A 90 10.07 -1.68 -17.72
N ASP A 91 10.18 -2.97 -17.38
CA ASP A 91 11.19 -3.55 -16.48
C ASP A 91 11.13 -3.06 -15.01
N PHE A 92 10.03 -2.41 -14.60
CA PHE A 92 9.81 -1.99 -13.22
C PHE A 92 8.89 -2.94 -12.45
N VAL A 93 9.25 -3.21 -11.20
CA VAL A 93 8.37 -3.89 -10.24
C VAL A 93 7.04 -3.13 -10.18
N THR A 94 5.95 -3.84 -10.43
CA THR A 94 4.63 -3.26 -10.58
C THR A 94 3.68 -3.93 -9.59
N TYR A 95 2.95 -3.11 -8.85
CA TYR A 95 1.91 -3.57 -7.93
C TYR A 95 0.55 -3.06 -8.39
N ALA A 96 -0.48 -3.88 -8.18
CA ALA A 96 -1.86 -3.53 -8.44
C ALA A 96 -2.73 -3.78 -7.20
N LEU A 97 -3.71 -2.90 -6.99
CA LEU A 97 -4.72 -3.06 -5.95
C LEU A 97 -6.06 -2.52 -6.45
N VAL A 98 -7.15 -3.09 -5.95
CA VAL A 98 -8.52 -2.65 -6.24
C VAL A 98 -8.95 -1.65 -5.18
N VAL A 99 -9.53 -0.54 -5.61
CA VAL A 99 -10.29 0.38 -4.75
C VAL A 99 -11.77 0.11 -4.98
N LYS A 100 -12.49 -0.26 -3.92
CA LYS A 100 -13.92 -0.58 -3.97
C LYS A 100 -14.75 0.68 -3.75
N ASN A 101 -15.79 0.83 -4.58
CA ASN A 101 -16.67 2.00 -4.58
C ASN A 101 -15.90 3.35 -4.50
N PRO A 102 -14.95 3.60 -5.43
CA PRO A 102 -14.19 4.84 -5.41
C PRO A 102 -15.10 6.05 -5.66
N PRO A 103 -14.74 7.24 -5.14
CA PRO A 103 -15.39 8.47 -5.56
C PRO A 103 -15.07 8.78 -7.03
N GLU A 104 -15.70 9.79 -7.60
CA GLU A 104 -15.24 10.34 -8.87
C GLU A 104 -13.79 10.82 -8.75
N PHE A 105 -12.98 10.53 -9.77
CA PHE A 105 -11.55 10.82 -9.75
C PHE A 105 -11.06 11.22 -11.14
N LYS A 106 -9.85 11.79 -11.18
CA LYS A 106 -9.09 12.01 -12.40
C LYS A 106 -7.83 11.17 -12.36
N SER A 107 -7.74 10.21 -13.29
CA SER A 107 -6.61 9.29 -13.43
C SER A 107 -5.27 10.03 -13.48
N ILE A 108 -5.21 11.13 -14.23
CA ILE A 108 -4.00 11.95 -14.39
C ILE A 108 -3.52 12.57 -13.07
N GLU A 109 -4.43 13.08 -12.24
CA GLU A 109 -4.07 13.70 -10.96
C GLU A 109 -3.53 12.65 -9.99
N LEU A 110 -4.19 11.48 -9.90
CA LEU A 110 -3.73 10.37 -9.07
C LEU A 110 -2.39 9.79 -9.52
N ARG A 111 -2.15 9.72 -10.84
CA ARG A 111 -0.87 9.30 -11.38
C ARG A 111 0.24 10.26 -10.98
N ASP A 112 -0.01 11.55 -11.11
CA ASP A 112 0.98 12.57 -10.78
C ASP A 112 1.31 12.55 -9.27
N GLU A 113 0.34 12.30 -8.39
CA GLU A 113 0.60 12.06 -6.96
C GLU A 113 1.42 10.79 -6.71
N ALA A 114 1.15 9.68 -7.42
CA ALA A 114 1.96 8.46 -7.31
C ALA A 114 3.42 8.72 -7.72
N ILE A 115 3.64 9.48 -8.80
CA ILE A 115 4.99 9.88 -9.25
C ILE A 115 5.67 10.79 -8.23
N ARG A 116 4.93 11.74 -7.61
CA ARG A 116 5.45 12.54 -6.49
C ARG A 116 5.83 11.69 -5.29
N PHE A 117 5.18 10.54 -5.11
CA PHE A 117 5.52 9.51 -4.12
C PHE A 117 6.53 8.48 -4.64
N PHE A 118 7.36 8.88 -5.60
CA PHE A 118 8.51 8.13 -6.14
C PHE A 118 8.18 6.92 -7.02
N ALA A 119 6.91 6.73 -7.43
CA ALA A 119 6.59 5.76 -8.47
C ALA A 119 7.19 6.18 -9.83
N ARG A 120 7.54 5.21 -10.67
CA ARG A 120 7.97 5.48 -12.06
C ARG A 120 6.82 5.86 -12.97
N GLY A 121 5.64 5.32 -12.69
CA GLY A 121 4.38 5.60 -13.36
C GLY A 121 3.24 4.95 -12.58
N ALA A 122 2.02 5.26 -12.97
CA ALA A 122 0.82 4.63 -12.42
C ALA A 122 -0.30 4.64 -13.48
N MET A 123 -1.10 3.58 -13.49
CA MET A 123 -2.35 3.52 -14.24
C MET A 123 -3.50 3.44 -13.25
N ILE A 124 -4.49 4.29 -13.42
CA ILE A 124 -5.73 4.24 -12.66
C ILE A 124 -6.81 3.83 -13.66
N LEU A 125 -7.25 2.59 -13.53
CA LEU A 125 -8.19 1.93 -14.42
C LEU A 125 -9.56 1.84 -13.73
N ILE A 126 -10.60 1.57 -14.51
CA ILE A 126 -11.94 1.31 -13.97
C ILE A 126 -12.43 -0.05 -14.43
N VAL A 127 -13.41 -0.56 -13.69
CA VAL A 127 -14.12 -1.79 -14.04
C VAL A 127 -15.49 -1.39 -14.53
N GLN A 128 -15.80 -1.75 -15.77
CA GLN A 128 -17.08 -1.49 -16.41
C GLN A 128 -17.56 -2.77 -17.08
N GLU A 129 -18.80 -3.17 -16.80
CA GLU A 129 -19.40 -4.40 -17.38
C GLU A 129 -18.50 -5.64 -17.20
N ASN A 130 -17.87 -5.74 -16.04
CA ASN A 130 -16.95 -6.83 -15.69
C ASN A 130 -15.65 -6.87 -16.52
N GLU A 131 -15.31 -5.79 -17.22
CA GLU A 131 -14.05 -5.59 -17.94
C GLU A 131 -13.24 -4.42 -17.35
N ILE A 132 -11.91 -4.55 -17.37
CA ILE A 132 -10.99 -3.50 -16.96
C ILE A 132 -10.70 -2.59 -18.16
N VAL A 133 -10.99 -1.31 -18.04
CA VAL A 133 -10.88 -0.33 -19.14
C VAL A 133 -10.14 0.93 -18.71
N PHE A 134 -9.59 1.65 -19.69
CA PHE A 134 -9.05 2.99 -19.49
C PHE A 134 -10.19 3.99 -19.25
N PRO A 135 -10.09 4.88 -18.25
CA PRO A 135 -11.18 5.79 -17.92
C PRO A 135 -11.47 6.85 -19.00
N GLU A 136 -10.46 7.22 -19.80
CA GLU A 136 -10.54 8.30 -20.80
C GLU A 136 -11.33 7.92 -22.05
N ASP A 137 -11.09 6.72 -22.60
CA ASP A 137 -11.64 6.27 -23.88
C ASP A 137 -12.44 4.96 -23.79
N ARG A 138 -12.53 4.35 -22.60
CA ARG A 138 -13.22 3.08 -22.33
C ARG A 138 -12.69 1.89 -23.13
N ARG A 139 -11.47 2.00 -23.68
CA ARG A 139 -10.79 0.90 -24.34
C ARG A 139 -10.41 -0.18 -23.32
N ALA A 140 -10.57 -1.44 -23.71
CA ALA A 140 -10.27 -2.57 -22.83
C ALA A 140 -8.75 -2.73 -22.63
N LEU A 141 -8.33 -2.95 -21.38
CA LEU A 141 -6.92 -3.13 -21.04
C LEU A 141 -6.31 -4.30 -21.82
N LYS A 142 -7.05 -5.39 -21.97
CA LYS A 142 -6.64 -6.60 -22.69
C LYS A 142 -6.19 -6.35 -24.14
N GLU A 143 -6.66 -5.27 -24.78
CA GLU A 143 -6.28 -4.91 -26.14
C GLU A 143 -4.90 -4.21 -26.21
N THR A 144 -4.47 -3.61 -25.10
CA THR A 144 -3.21 -2.85 -25.03
C THR A 144 -2.14 -3.59 -24.22
N LEU A 145 -2.53 -4.22 -23.11
CA LEU A 145 -1.66 -4.91 -22.15
C LEU A 145 -2.31 -6.25 -21.71
N PRO A 146 -2.31 -7.28 -22.58
CA PRO A 146 -3.01 -8.55 -22.32
C PRO A 146 -2.46 -9.30 -21.10
N GLU A 147 -1.14 -9.34 -20.90
CA GLU A 147 -0.51 -10.03 -19.76
C GLU A 147 -0.94 -9.40 -18.43
N LEU A 148 -0.88 -8.07 -18.35
CA LEU A 148 -1.36 -7.33 -17.18
C LEU A 148 -2.86 -7.60 -16.95
N SER A 149 -3.67 -7.63 -18.02
CA SER A 149 -5.09 -7.92 -17.89
C SER A 149 -5.38 -9.29 -17.30
N GLU A 150 -4.55 -10.31 -17.57
CA GLU A 150 -4.70 -11.64 -16.94
C GLU A 150 -4.27 -11.62 -15.47
N ASP A 151 -3.22 -10.88 -15.13
CA ASP A 151 -2.81 -10.74 -13.73
C ASP A 151 -3.88 -10.06 -12.88
N LEU A 152 -4.53 -9.02 -13.41
CA LEU A 152 -5.55 -8.28 -12.68
C LEU A 152 -6.83 -9.10 -12.43
N LYS A 153 -7.11 -10.14 -13.21
CA LYS A 153 -8.24 -11.07 -12.93
C LYS A 153 -8.07 -11.85 -11.62
N LYS A 154 -6.84 -11.91 -11.08
CA LYS A 154 -6.55 -12.55 -9.79
C LYS A 154 -6.99 -11.68 -8.60
N LEU A 155 -7.26 -10.39 -8.83
CA LEU A 155 -7.75 -9.48 -7.79
C LEU A 155 -9.26 -9.63 -7.62
N PRO A 156 -9.78 -9.47 -6.38
CA PRO A 156 -11.22 -9.49 -6.14
C PRO A 156 -11.83 -8.18 -6.64
N VAL A 157 -12.50 -8.24 -7.79
CA VAL A 157 -13.11 -7.07 -8.45
C VAL A 157 -14.59 -6.88 -8.05
N GLU A 158 -15.07 -7.60 -7.03
CA GLU A 158 -16.42 -7.50 -6.48
C GLU A 158 -16.61 -6.32 -5.52
#